data_AF-I0QKZ3-F1
#
_entry.id   AF-I0QKZ3-F1
#
_cell.length_a   1.000
_cell.length_b   1.000
_cell.length_c   1.000
_cell.angle_alpha   90.00
_cell.angle_beta   90.00
_cell.angle_gamma   90.00
#
_symmetry.space_group_name_H-M   'P 1'
#
loop_
_entity.id
_entity.type
_entity.pdbx_description
1 polymer ?
#
loop_
_entity_poly.entity_id
_entity_poly.type
_entity_poly.pdbx_seq_one_letter_code
_entity_poly.pdbx_strand_id
1 'polypeptide(L)'
;GVMKLNVQLLDTESGAVFADGVDLMSARSRAGYARQAAAELGLAEGEVKRALGRVLLAVENHLSAPEPEDSGPEITEQEREAALGLLRDPALAERIASDLASCGVVGESGNLLAAYLAAVSRKLEKPLAVLIQSSS
;
A
#
# COMPACT_ATOMS: atom_id res chain seq x y z
N GLY A 1 3.82 -9.29 -14.47
CA GLY A 1 2.84 -8.45 -13.75
C GLY A 1 2.26 -7.42 -14.70
N VAL A 2 1.14 -6.80 -14.33
CA VAL A 2 0.56 -5.66 -15.04
C VAL A 2 0.95 -4.40 -14.26
N MET A 3 1.41 -3.34 -14.92
CA MET A 3 1.78 -2.08 -14.27
C MET A 3 1.15 -0.92 -15.04
N LYS A 4 -0.12 -0.64 -14.75
CA LYS A 4 -0.89 0.41 -15.41
C LYS A 4 -0.76 1.73 -14.66
N LEU A 5 -0.37 2.78 -15.37
CA LEU A 5 -0.25 4.14 -14.86
C LEU A 5 -0.89 5.11 -15.83
N ASN A 6 -1.43 6.21 -15.30
CA ASN A 6 -1.73 7.39 -16.11
C ASN A 6 -0.44 8.22 -16.19
N VAL A 7 0.07 8.44 -17.40
CA VAL A 7 1.33 9.15 -17.61
C VAL A 7 1.05 10.42 -18.40
N GLN A 8 1.62 11.53 -17.93
CA GLN A 8 1.59 12.82 -18.59
C GLN A 8 2.98 13.16 -19.12
N LEU A 9 3.04 13.61 -20.38
CA LEU A 9 4.23 14.16 -21.00
C LEU A 9 3.99 15.65 -21.25
N LEU A 10 4.84 16.49 -20.68
CA LEU A 10 4.81 17.94 -20.83
C LEU A 10 6.01 18.36 -21.67
N ASP A 11 5.76 19.03 -22.79
CA ASP A 11 6.78 19.80 -23.48
C ASP A 11 6.93 21.15 -22.75
N THR A 12 8.07 21.33 -22.09
CA THR A 12 8.35 22.52 -21.28
C THR A 12 8.60 23.78 -22.08
N GLU A 13 8.92 23.67 -23.38
CA GLU A 13 9.13 24.83 -24.23
C GLU A 13 7.80 25.37 -24.78
N SER A 14 6.94 24.48 -25.29
CA SER A 14 5.64 24.87 -25.86
C SER A 14 4.49 24.91 -24.85
N GLY A 15 4.64 24.24 -23.70
CA GLY A 15 3.56 24.02 -22.74
C GLY A 15 2.55 22.95 -23.19
N ALA A 16 2.78 22.28 -24.32
CA ALA A 16 1.91 21.24 -24.82
C ALA A 16 1.97 19.98 -23.93
N VAL A 17 0.84 19.29 -23.84
CA VAL A 17 0.67 18.15 -22.92
C VAL A 17 0.00 17.00 -23.63
N PHE A 18 0.55 15.80 -23.43
CA PHE A 18 -0.11 14.54 -23.76
C PHE A 18 -0.33 13.72 -22.48
N ALA A 19 -1.52 13.18 -22.26
CA ALA A 19 -1.82 12.34 -21.10
C ALA A 19 -2.67 11.12 -21.50
N ASP A 20 -2.21 9.92 -21.15
CA ASP A 20 -2.93 8.68 -21.41
C ASP A 20 -2.50 7.56 -20.45
N GLY A 21 -3.24 6.46 -20.43
CA GLY A 21 -2.89 5.24 -19.73
C GLY A 21 -1.82 4.43 -20.46
N VAL A 22 -0.84 3.91 -19.72
CA VAL A 22 0.18 3.00 -20.24
C VAL A 22 0.37 1.81 -19.29
N ASP A 23 0.46 0.61 -19.85
CA ASP A 23 0.97 -0.57 -19.14
C ASP A 23 2.48 -0.67 -19.37
N LEU A 24 3.26 -0.28 -18.36
CA LEU A 24 4.72 -0.25 -18.45
C LEU A 24 5.34 -1.63 -18.63
N MET A 25 4.65 -2.72 -18.28
CA MET A 25 5.15 -4.08 -18.51
C MET A 25 4.91 -4.57 -19.95
N SER A 26 4.03 -3.91 -20.70
CA SER A 26 3.67 -4.30 -22.05
C SER A 26 4.45 -3.49 -23.10
N ALA A 27 5.37 -4.15 -23.82
CA ALA A 27 6.12 -3.52 -24.90
C ALA A 27 5.21 -2.90 -25.98
N ARG A 28 4.07 -3.55 -26.26
CA ARG A 28 3.05 -3.05 -27.19
C ARG A 28 2.39 -1.77 -26.66
N SER A 29 2.04 -1.73 -25.38
CA SER A 29 1.43 -0.54 -24.76
C SER A 29 2.41 0.63 -24.75
N ARG A 30 3.67 0.40 -24.36
CA ARG A 30 4.74 1.42 -24.42
C ARG A 30 4.94 1.99 -25.83
N ALA A 31 4.95 1.13 -26.85
CA ALA A 31 5.07 1.57 -28.24
C ALA A 31 3.84 2.37 -28.71
N GLY A 32 2.64 2.00 -28.27
CA GLY A 32 1.41 2.73 -28.56
C GLY A 32 1.41 4.13 -27.98
N TYR A 33 1.70 4.25 -26.67
CA TYR A 33 1.82 5.54 -25.99
C TYR A 33 2.88 6.42 -26.64
N ALA A 34 4.08 5.86 -26.89
CA ALA A 34 5.18 6.63 -27.47
C ALA A 34 4.85 7.22 -28.85
N ARG A 35 4.13 6.46 -29.70
CA ARG A 35 3.73 6.92 -31.02
C ARG A 35 2.69 8.05 -30.95
N GLN A 36 1.69 7.92 -30.07
CA GLN A 36 0.64 8.92 -29.93
C GLN A 36 1.19 10.22 -29.34
N ALA A 37 1.95 10.14 -28.25
CA ALA A 37 2.59 11.30 -27.64
C ALA A 37 3.55 12.01 -28.62
N ALA A 38 4.34 11.25 -29.38
CA ALA A 38 5.26 11.81 -30.37
C ALA A 38 4.53 12.54 -31.50
N ALA A 39 3.43 11.97 -31.99
CA ALA A 39 2.62 12.60 -33.03
C ALA A 39 1.94 13.88 -32.55
N GLU A 40 1.40 13.89 -31.32
CA GLU A 40 0.67 15.02 -30.77
C GLU A 40 1.59 16.18 -30.37
N LEU A 41 2.77 15.87 -29.83
CA LEU A 41 3.72 16.87 -29.35
C LEU A 41 4.83 17.20 -30.36
N GLY A 42 4.81 16.60 -31.55
CA GLY A 42 5.83 16.82 -32.57
C GLY A 42 7.23 16.34 -32.19
N LEU A 43 7.32 15.34 -31.29
CA LEU A 43 8.58 14.79 -30.77
C LEU A 43 9.06 13.59 -31.58
N ALA A 44 10.32 13.19 -31.41
CA ALA A 44 10.79 11.92 -31.93
C ALA A 44 10.31 10.75 -31.07
N GLU A 45 9.70 9.72 -31.67
CA GLU A 45 9.20 8.53 -30.95
C GLU A 45 10.29 7.86 -30.08
N GLY A 46 11.55 7.90 -30.54
CA GLY A 46 12.70 7.38 -29.79
C GLY A 46 12.99 8.12 -28.48
N GLU A 47 12.64 9.40 -28.37
CA GLU A 47 12.79 10.19 -27.15
C GLU A 47 11.75 9.78 -26.11
N VAL A 48 10.50 9.64 -26.54
CA VAL A 48 9.41 9.18 -25.66
C VAL A 48 9.68 7.76 -25.17
N LYS A 49 10.16 6.86 -26.03
CA LYS A 49 10.58 5.49 -25.62
C LYS A 49 11.66 5.50 -24.54
N ARG A 50 12.69 6.34 -24.69
CA ARG A 50 13.75 6.48 -23.68
C ARG A 50 13.21 7.04 -22.37
N ALA A 51 12.29 8.01 -22.42
CA ALA A 51 11.63 8.55 -21.24
C ALA A 51 10.81 7.48 -20.50
N LEU A 52 9.97 6.72 -21.22
CA LEU A 52 9.20 5.60 -20.65
C LEU A 52 10.11 4.53 -20.01
N GLY A 53 11.29 4.27 -20.57
CA GLY A 53 12.28 3.38 -19.97
C GLY A 53 12.80 3.87 -18.62
N ARG A 54 13.04 5.19 -18.48
CA ARG A 54 13.42 5.80 -17.19
C ARG A 54 12.28 5.74 -16.17
N VAL A 55 11.04 5.96 -16.61
CA VAL A 55 9.86 5.85 -15.73
C VAL A 55 9.71 4.41 -15.23
N LEU A 56 9.84 3.41 -16.10
CA LEU A 56 9.79 2.01 -15.70
C LEU A 56 10.83 1.69 -14.62
N LEU A 57 12.09 2.07 -14.85
CA LEU A 57 13.16 1.85 -13.87
C LEU A 57 12.88 2.57 -12.53
N ALA A 58 12.36 3.80 -12.58
CA ALA A 58 12.03 4.56 -11.37
C ALA A 58 10.90 3.88 -10.57
N VAL A 59 9.87 3.37 -11.26
CA VAL A 59 8.77 2.65 -10.61
C VAL A 59 9.25 1.32 -10.04
N GLU A 60 10.07 0.57 -10.77
CA GLU A 60 10.68 -0.68 -10.28
C GLU A 60 11.53 -0.46 -9.02
N ASN A 61 12.34 0.62 -9.01
CA ASN A 61 13.13 0.99 -7.83
C ASN A 61 12.24 1.40 -6.66
N HIS A 62 11.16 2.15 -6.90
CA HIS A 62 10.24 2.56 -5.84
C HIS A 62 9.50 1.36 -5.22
N LEU A 63 9.08 0.40 -6.05
CA LEU A 63 8.41 -0.82 -5.58
C LEU A 63 9.38 -1.80 -4.88
N SER A 64 10.67 -1.72 -5.18
CA SER A 64 11.71 -2.55 -4.55
C SER A 64 12.33 -1.90 -3.31
N ALA A 65 12.04 -0.61 -3.07
CA ALA A 65 12.52 0.07 -1.88
C ALA A 65 11.80 -0.49 -0.64
N PRO A 66 12.52 -0.79 0.45
CA PRO A 66 11.86 -1.08 1.71
C PRO A 66 10.98 0.13 2.06
N GLU A 67 9.74 -0.14 2.55
CA GLU A 67 8.91 0.92 3.09
C GLU A 67 9.77 1.69 4.11
N PRO A 68 9.81 3.04 4.04
CA PRO A 68 10.48 3.81 5.07
C PRO A 68 9.93 3.34 6.41
N GLU A 69 10.81 3.07 7.37
CA GLU A 69 10.36 2.79 8.74
C GLU A 69 9.45 3.94 9.12
N ASP A 70 8.16 3.64 9.27
CA ASP A 70 7.17 4.56 9.78
C ASP A 70 7.60 4.82 11.22
N SER A 71 8.44 5.83 11.41
CA SER A 71 8.75 6.39 12.71
C SER A 71 7.47 7.08 13.14
N GLY A 72 6.51 6.28 13.60
CA GLY A 72 5.31 6.76 14.25
C GLY A 72 5.68 7.74 15.36
N PRO A 73 4.70 8.46 15.93
CA PRO A 73 4.94 9.43 16.99
C PRO A 73 5.88 8.86 18.07
N GLU A 74 6.89 9.64 18.47
CA GLU A 74 7.85 9.22 19.49
C GLU A 74 7.10 8.80 20.76
N ILE A 75 7.16 7.51 21.09
CA ILE A 75 6.56 6.96 22.31
C ILE A 75 7.45 7.38 23.47
N THR A 76 6.88 8.14 24.41
CA THR A 76 7.60 8.51 25.64
C THR A 76 7.88 7.29 26.50
N GLU A 77 8.89 7.36 27.38
CA GLU A 77 9.17 6.23 28.29
C GLU A 77 7.97 5.88 29.19
N GLN A 78 7.18 6.89 29.59
CA GLN A 78 5.98 6.68 30.38
C GLN A 78 4.89 5.92 29.61
N GLU A 79 4.65 6.29 28.35
CA GLU A 79 3.70 5.57 27.49
C GLU A 79 4.17 4.14 27.22
N ARG A 80 5.48 3.95 27.04
CA ARG A 80 6.10 2.63 26.86
C ARG A 80 5.94 1.76 28.11
N GLU A 81 6.17 2.30 29.29
CA GLU A 81 5.98 1.58 30.56
C GLU A 81 4.51 1.20 30.75
N ALA A 82 3.58 2.11 30.48
CA ALA A 82 2.14 1.85 30.56
C ALA A 82 1.70 0.75 29.56
N ALA A 83 2.20 0.80 28.32
CA ALA A 83 1.93 -0.23 27.31
C ALA A 83 2.48 -1.60 27.71
N LEU A 84 3.72 -1.66 28.22
CA LEU A 84 4.30 -2.91 28.73
C LEU A 84 3.56 -3.43 29.97
N GLY A 85 3.07 -2.53 30.82
CA GLY A 85 2.21 -2.87 31.96
C GLY A 85 0.92 -3.54 31.51
N LEU A 86 0.24 -2.98 30.49
CA LEU A 86 -0.92 -3.62 29.87
C LEU A 86 -0.57 -5.00 29.30
N LEU A 87 0.50 -5.11 28.51
CA LEU A 87 0.89 -6.37 27.85
C LEU A 87 1.28 -7.49 28.82
N ARG A 88 1.65 -7.16 30.06
CA ARG A 88 2.03 -8.12 31.11
C ARG A 88 0.90 -8.44 32.07
N ASP A 89 -0.26 -7.80 31.94
CA ASP A 89 -1.40 -8.02 32.81
C ASP A 89 -1.91 -9.48 32.64
N PRO A 90 -2.03 -10.28 33.72
CA PRO A 90 -2.56 -11.63 33.63
C PRO A 90 -4.02 -11.68 33.13
N ALA A 91 -4.78 -10.60 33.30
CA ALA A 91 -6.15 -10.46 32.81
C ALA A 91 -6.24 -9.79 31.42
N LEU A 92 -5.13 -9.68 30.69
CA LEU A 92 -5.07 -8.97 29.39
C LEU A 92 -6.16 -9.41 28.40
N ALA A 93 -6.41 -10.71 28.28
CA ALA A 93 -7.43 -11.24 27.36
C ALA A 93 -8.85 -10.76 27.71
N GLU A 94 -9.17 -10.70 29.01
CA GLU A 94 -10.47 -10.21 29.50
C GLU A 94 -10.60 -8.71 29.27
N ARG A 95 -9.53 -7.94 29.52
CA ARG A 95 -9.48 -6.50 29.26
C ARG A 95 -9.71 -6.18 27.78
N ILE A 96 -9.01 -6.88 26.87
CA ILE A 96 -9.20 -6.73 25.42
C ILE A 96 -10.65 -7.07 25.03
N ALA A 97 -11.20 -8.17 25.54
CA ALA A 97 -12.57 -8.56 25.23
C ALA A 97 -13.59 -7.52 25.74
N SER A 98 -13.36 -6.94 26.92
CA SER A 98 -14.17 -5.86 27.48
C SER A 98 -14.08 -4.58 26.63
N ASP A 99 -12.88 -4.19 26.21
CA ASP A 99 -12.68 -3.03 25.34
C ASP A 99 -13.39 -3.21 23.99
N LEU A 100 -13.27 -4.39 23.37
CA LEU A 100 -13.98 -4.72 22.14
C LEU A 100 -15.51 -4.74 22.33
N ALA A 101 -15.99 -5.20 23.49
CA ALA A 101 -17.41 -5.16 23.81
C ALA A 101 -17.93 -3.72 23.97
N SER A 102 -17.12 -2.82 24.52
CA SER A 102 -17.44 -1.39 24.65
C SER A 102 -17.63 -0.70 23.28
N CYS A 103 -17.03 -1.25 22.23
CA CYS A 103 -17.23 -0.82 20.84
C CYS A 103 -18.55 -1.33 20.21
N GLY A 104 -19.39 -2.05 20.97
CA GLY A 104 -20.75 -2.43 20.56
C GLY A 104 -20.93 -3.88 20.10
N VAL A 105 -19.94 -4.77 20.29
CA VAL A 105 -20.06 -6.21 19.97
C VAL A 105 -20.27 -7.03 21.24
N VAL A 106 -21.47 -7.58 21.44
CA VAL A 106 -21.84 -8.28 22.68
C VAL A 106 -22.14 -9.76 22.40
N GLY A 107 -21.64 -10.66 23.24
CA GLY A 107 -21.97 -12.10 23.20
C GLY A 107 -20.97 -13.01 22.47
N GLU A 108 -19.92 -12.45 21.85
CA GLU A 108 -18.95 -13.22 21.05
C GLU A 108 -17.48 -13.01 21.49
N SER A 109 -17.22 -13.04 22.79
CA SER A 109 -15.88 -12.74 23.34
C SER A 109 -14.75 -13.60 22.75
N GLY A 110 -15.01 -14.90 22.49
CA GLY A 110 -14.05 -15.79 21.85
C GLY A 110 -13.72 -15.41 20.41
N ASN A 111 -14.72 -15.09 19.59
CA ASN A 111 -14.53 -14.68 18.20
C ASN A 111 -13.81 -13.34 18.11
N LEU A 112 -14.17 -12.40 18.99
CA LEU A 112 -13.52 -11.09 19.11
C LEU A 112 -12.02 -11.23 19.41
N LEU A 113 -11.65 -12.12 20.34
CA LEU A 113 -10.24 -12.36 20.66
C LEU A 113 -9.49 -13.02 19.50
N ALA A 114 -10.12 -13.98 18.81
CA ALA A 114 -9.53 -14.60 17.62
C ALA A 114 -9.30 -13.58 16.48
N ALA A 115 -10.26 -12.69 16.27
CA ALA A 115 -10.14 -11.60 15.30
C ALA A 115 -9.04 -10.60 15.70
N TYR A 116 -8.95 -10.24 16.99
CA TYR A 116 -7.89 -9.39 17.51
C TYR A 116 -6.50 -10.00 17.26
N LEU A 117 -6.32 -11.30 17.57
CA LEU A 117 -5.07 -12.02 17.31
C LEU A 117 -4.71 -12.02 15.83
N ALA A 118 -5.69 -12.23 14.94
CA ALA A 118 -5.46 -12.16 13.50
C ALA A 118 -5.02 -10.75 13.07
N ALA A 119 -5.65 -9.70 13.59
CA ALA A 119 -5.31 -8.32 13.27
C ALA A 119 -3.86 -7.96 13.69
N VAL A 120 -3.45 -8.33 14.91
CA VAL A 120 -2.09 -8.02 15.40
C VAL A 120 -1.01 -8.92 14.79
N SER A 121 -1.38 -10.11 14.31
CA SER A 121 -0.45 -11.05 13.67
C SER A 121 0.18 -10.51 12.37
N ARG A 122 -0.34 -9.41 11.79
CA ARG A 122 0.24 -8.74 10.62
C ARG A 122 1.69 -8.29 10.79
N LYS A 123 2.17 -8.23 12.03
CA LYS A 123 3.56 -7.88 12.39
C LYS A 123 4.46 -9.11 12.56
N LEU A 124 3.93 -10.32 12.42
CA LEU A 124 4.67 -11.58 12.48
C LEU A 124 5.05 -12.04 11.07
N GLU A 125 6.10 -12.87 10.95
CA GLU A 125 6.53 -13.45 9.67
C GLU A 125 5.44 -14.28 8.97
N LYS A 126 4.53 -14.87 9.75
CA LYS A 126 3.43 -15.72 9.29
C LYS A 126 2.12 -15.20 9.89
N PRO A 127 1.47 -14.21 9.27
CA PRO A 127 0.21 -13.67 9.77
C PRO A 127 -0.89 -14.73 9.75
N LEU A 128 -1.79 -14.63 10.73
CA LEU A 128 -2.95 -15.50 10.87
C LEU A 128 -4.10 -15.00 10.00
N ALA A 129 -4.87 -15.94 9.44
CA ALA A 129 -6.10 -15.67 8.73
C ALA A 129 -7.30 -16.24 9.51
N VAL A 130 -8.40 -15.49 9.54
CA VAL A 130 -9.67 -15.91 10.16
C VAL A 130 -10.76 -15.91 9.10
N LEU A 131 -11.51 -17.01 9.02
CA LEU A 131 -12.71 -17.13 8.18
C LEU A 131 -13.93 -17.06 9.11
N ILE A 132 -14.81 -16.09 8.87
CA ILE A 132 -16.08 -15.99 9.59
C ILE A 132 -17.16 -16.63 8.73
N GLN A 133 -17.82 -17.66 9.26
CA GLN A 133 -18.94 -18.32 8.59
C GLN A 133 -20.23 -18.02 9.36
N SER A 134 -21.10 -17.20 8.76
CA SER A 134 -22.44 -16.98 9.28
C SER A 134 -23.38 -18.08 8.80
N SER A 135 -24.18 -18.63 9.70
CA SER A 135 -25.34 -19.45 9.35
C SER A 135 -26.53 -18.53 9.10
N SER A 136 -27.18 -18.67 7.94
CA SER A 136 -28.48 -18.05 7.64
C SER A 136 -29.62 -18.68 8.44
#